data_AF-A0A3C0AII6-F1
#
_entry.id   AF-A0A3C0AII6-F1
#
_cell.length_a   1.000
_cell.length_b   1.000
_cell.length_c   1.000
_cell.angle_alpha   90.00
_cell.angle_beta   90.00
_cell.angle_gamma   90.00
#
_symmetry.space_group_name_H-M   'P 1'
#
loop_
_entity.id
_entity.type
_entity.pdbx_description
1 polymer ?
#
loop_
_entity_poly.entity_id
_entity_poly.type
_entity_poly.pdbx_seq_one_letter_code
_entity_poly.pdbx_strand_id
1 'polypeptide(L)'
;EGVEFITNTSIGVDITADQLMKDFDAVVLCTGATKPRDLPIAGRELNGVHFAMEYLSKNTRSLLDSGLESTHYQNSPVENFINAEGKKVVVIGGGDAGNDCLGTAMRQKCASLINLEIVPPPPS
;
A
#
# COMPACT_ATOMS: atom_id res chain seq x y z
N GLU A 1 -19.27 -19.61 -17.57
CA GLU A 1 -20.12 -19.07 -16.49
C GLU A 1 -20.12 -20.06 -15.33
N GLY A 2 -20.09 -19.60 -14.07
CA GLY A 2 -19.98 -20.49 -12.90
C GLY A 2 -19.16 -19.96 -11.72
N VAL A 3 -18.64 -18.72 -11.81
CA VAL A 3 -17.96 -18.05 -10.68
C VAL A 3 -18.82 -16.88 -10.24
N GLU A 4 -19.13 -16.82 -8.96
CA GLU A 4 -19.83 -15.71 -8.32
C GLU A 4 -18.83 -14.87 -7.50
N PHE A 5 -18.90 -13.55 -7.64
CA PHE A 5 -18.07 -12.61 -6.87
C PHE A 5 -18.93 -11.90 -5.83
N ILE A 6 -18.72 -12.25 -4.56
CA ILE A 6 -19.34 -11.59 -3.42
C ILE A 6 -18.34 -10.59 -2.85
N THR A 7 -18.51 -9.30 -3.20
CA THR A 7 -17.62 -8.22 -2.74
C THR A 7 -18.17 -7.56 -1.46
N ASN A 8 -17.40 -6.66 -0.85
CA ASN A 8 -17.77 -5.96 0.39
C ASN A 8 -18.17 -6.89 1.54
N THR A 9 -17.58 -8.09 1.59
CA THR A 9 -17.90 -9.12 2.59
C THR A 9 -16.60 -9.61 3.23
N SER A 10 -16.53 -9.58 4.55
CA SER A 10 -15.37 -9.98 5.35
C SER A 10 -15.65 -11.26 6.13
N ILE A 11 -14.84 -12.30 5.88
CA ILE A 11 -14.94 -13.57 6.61
C ILE A 11 -14.47 -13.37 8.05
N GLY A 12 -15.27 -13.84 9.01
CA GLY A 12 -15.12 -13.62 10.44
C GLY A 12 -15.89 -12.40 10.98
N VAL A 13 -16.48 -11.58 10.10
CA VAL A 13 -17.32 -10.43 10.48
C VAL A 13 -18.73 -10.60 9.92
N ASP A 14 -18.85 -10.68 8.60
CA ASP A 14 -20.14 -10.77 7.90
C ASP A 14 -20.57 -12.24 7.72
N ILE A 15 -19.61 -13.13 7.47
CA ILE A 15 -19.81 -14.57 7.29
C ILE A 15 -18.79 -15.32 8.14
N THR A 16 -19.20 -16.38 8.85
CA THR A 16 -18.27 -17.18 9.67
C THR A 16 -17.53 -18.20 8.81
N ALA A 17 -16.32 -18.59 9.23
CA ALA A 17 -15.58 -19.67 8.58
C ALA A 17 -16.35 -21.00 8.62
N ASP A 18 -17.05 -21.29 9.71
CA ASP A 18 -17.87 -22.51 9.86
C ASP A 18 -19.01 -22.58 8.84
N GLN A 19 -19.59 -21.43 8.46
CA GLN A 19 -20.61 -21.39 7.43
C GLN A 19 -20.02 -21.80 6.07
N LEU A 20 -18.86 -21.26 5.71
CA LEU A 20 -18.17 -21.63 4.46
C LEU A 20 -17.83 -23.13 4.42
N MET A 21 -17.38 -23.70 5.54
CA MET A 21 -17.05 -25.13 5.61
C MET A 21 -18.26 -26.05 5.51
N LYS A 22 -19.49 -25.54 5.74
CA LYS A 22 -20.75 -26.30 5.58
C LYS A 22 -21.32 -26.16 4.17
N ASP A 23 -21.22 -24.97 3.60
CA ASP A 23 -21.88 -24.63 2.34
C ASP A 23 -21.08 -25.09 1.11
N PHE A 24 -19.77 -25.32 1.27
CA PHE A 24 -18.87 -25.67 0.17
C PHE A 24 -18.09 -26.95 0.46
N ASP A 25 -17.86 -27.75 -0.58
CA ASP A 25 -17.08 -28.98 -0.51
C ASP A 25 -15.60 -28.73 -0.16
N ALA A 26 -15.08 -27.54 -0.50
CA ALA A 26 -13.71 -27.11 -0.22
C ALA A 26 -13.61 -25.59 -0.06
N VAL A 27 -12.68 -25.15 0.79
CA VAL A 27 -12.37 -23.73 1.02
C VAL A 27 -10.88 -23.48 0.84
N VAL A 28 -10.53 -22.47 0.05
CA VAL A 28 -9.14 -22.03 -0.17
C VAL A 28 -8.95 -20.65 0.44
N LEU A 29 -7.98 -20.51 1.34
CA LEU A 29 -7.67 -19.24 2.00
C LEU A 29 -6.68 -18.43 1.17
N CYS A 30 -7.17 -17.34 0.57
CA CYS A 30 -6.41 -16.44 -0.30
C CYS A 30 -6.41 -14.99 0.23
N THR A 31 -6.36 -14.80 1.55
CA THR A 31 -6.55 -13.47 2.20
C THR A 31 -5.32 -12.55 2.15
N GLY A 32 -4.17 -13.06 1.73
CA GLY A 32 -2.92 -12.30 1.68
C GLY A 32 -2.39 -11.88 3.05
N ALA A 33 -1.50 -10.89 3.08
CA ALA A 33 -0.86 -10.36 4.28
C ALA A 33 -1.18 -8.86 4.45
N THR A 34 -2.14 -8.54 5.31
CA THR A 34 -2.63 -7.16 5.50
C THR A 34 -1.91 -6.40 6.61
N LYS A 35 -1.20 -7.11 7.50
CA LYS A 35 -0.48 -6.50 8.63
C LYS A 35 0.93 -6.09 8.21
N PRO A 36 1.27 -4.79 8.21
CA PRO A 36 2.62 -4.35 7.90
C PRO A 36 3.60 -4.75 9.01
N ARG A 37 4.87 -4.89 8.64
CA ARG A 37 5.95 -5.05 9.61
C ARG A 37 6.31 -3.69 10.19
N ASP A 38 6.23 -3.57 11.51
CA ASP A 38 6.51 -2.32 12.20
C ASP A 38 7.97 -2.22 12.66
N LEU A 39 8.42 -1.00 12.90
CA LEU A 39 9.75 -0.67 13.43
C LEU A 39 9.59 0.20 14.68
N PRO A 40 9.51 -0.41 15.89
CA PRO A 40 9.25 0.32 17.13
C PRO A 40 10.54 0.98 17.63
N ILE A 41 10.82 2.17 17.10
CA ILE A 41 11.99 3.00 17.44
C ILE A 41 11.54 4.40 17.82
N ALA A 42 12.42 5.18 18.45
CA ALA A 42 12.12 6.56 18.83
C ALA A 42 11.69 7.39 17.62
N GLY A 43 10.59 8.14 17.75
CA GLY A 43 10.03 8.96 16.69
C GLY A 43 9.16 8.20 15.67
N ARG A 44 8.85 6.92 15.91
CA ARG A 44 7.95 6.12 15.05
C ARG A 44 6.55 6.75 14.93
N GLU A 45 6.11 7.44 15.96
CA GLU A 45 4.83 8.13 16.08
C GLU A 45 4.79 9.52 15.42
N LEU A 46 5.92 10.02 14.92
CA LEU A 46 5.99 11.34 14.30
C LEU A 46 5.19 11.39 12.99
N ASN A 47 4.60 12.57 12.74
CA ASN A 47 3.92 12.85 11.48
C ASN A 47 4.87 12.70 10.29
N GLY A 48 4.42 12.02 9.24
CA GLY A 48 5.20 11.74 8.04
C GLY A 48 5.81 10.34 8.00
N VAL A 49 5.69 9.54 9.06
CA VAL A 49 6.07 8.11 9.06
C VAL A 49 4.88 7.26 8.65
N HIS A 50 4.90 6.76 7.42
CA HIS A 50 3.81 5.99 6.81
C HIS A 50 4.25 4.57 6.45
N PHE A 51 3.31 3.63 6.54
CA PHE A 51 3.53 2.30 5.94
C PHE A 51 3.41 2.38 4.42
N ALA A 52 4.16 1.52 3.72
CA ALA A 52 4.14 1.48 2.25
C ALA A 52 2.73 1.28 1.68
N MET A 53 1.94 0.36 2.23
CA MET A 53 0.57 0.12 1.76
C MET A 53 -0.37 1.30 2.03
N GLU A 54 -0.16 2.07 3.10
CA GLU A 54 -0.94 3.30 3.33
C GLU A 54 -0.68 4.31 2.21
N TYR A 55 0.59 4.51 1.84
CA TYR A 55 1.00 5.41 0.77
C TYR A 55 0.52 4.93 -0.61
N LEU A 56 0.82 3.69 -0.96
CA LEU A 56 0.56 3.13 -2.28
C LEU A 56 -0.94 2.94 -2.55
N SER A 57 -1.72 2.44 -1.59
CA SER A 57 -3.17 2.27 -1.78
C SER A 57 -3.88 3.61 -1.98
N LYS A 58 -3.51 4.64 -1.22
CA LYS A 58 -4.04 6.00 -1.41
C LYS A 58 -3.60 6.61 -2.74
N ASN A 59 -2.35 6.36 -3.16
CA ASN A 59 -1.84 6.80 -4.46
C ASN A 59 -2.63 6.19 -5.62
N THR A 60 -2.79 4.87 -5.63
CA THR A 60 -3.52 4.14 -6.67
C THR A 60 -4.99 4.56 -6.71
N ARG A 61 -5.63 4.68 -5.54
CA ARG A 61 -7.02 5.17 -5.47
C ARG A 61 -7.14 6.57 -6.07
N SER A 62 -6.23 7.48 -5.71
CA SER A 62 -6.24 8.83 -6.25
C SER A 62 -6.09 8.86 -7.77
N LEU A 63 -5.25 8.00 -8.35
CA LEU A 63 -5.06 7.91 -9.80
C LEU A 63 -6.34 7.41 -10.49
N LEU A 64 -7.01 6.42 -9.91
CA LEU A 64 -8.27 5.89 -10.45
C LEU A 64 -9.39 6.94 -10.33
N ASP A 65 -9.55 7.54 -9.16
CA ASP A 65 -10.60 8.52 -8.85
C ASP A 65 -10.41 9.83 -9.64
N SER A 66 -9.19 10.12 -10.11
CA SER A 66 -8.90 11.26 -10.99
C SER A 66 -9.04 10.95 -12.48
N GLY A 67 -9.45 9.74 -12.88
CA GLY A 67 -9.54 9.38 -14.30
C GLY A 67 -8.18 9.14 -14.98
N LEU A 68 -7.21 8.61 -14.24
CA LEU A 68 -5.84 8.28 -14.71
C LEU A 68 -4.95 9.48 -15.04
N GLU A 69 -5.30 10.67 -14.57
CA GLU A 69 -4.49 11.88 -14.72
C GLU A 69 -3.10 11.74 -14.08
N SER A 70 -2.06 12.03 -14.86
CA SER A 70 -0.66 11.92 -14.38
C SER A 70 -0.33 12.87 -13.23
N THR A 71 -1.10 13.96 -13.05
CA THR A 71 -0.95 14.97 -12.01
C THR A 71 -1.90 14.76 -10.83
N HIS A 72 -2.53 13.59 -10.71
CA HIS A 72 -3.52 13.30 -9.66
C HIS A 72 -3.05 13.61 -8.23
N TYR A 73 -1.75 13.56 -7.97
CA TYR A 73 -1.15 13.86 -6.67
C TYR A 73 -1.24 15.35 -6.29
N GLN A 74 -1.47 16.25 -7.23
CA GLN A 74 -1.59 17.70 -6.98
C GLN A 74 -2.97 18.08 -6.44
N ASN A 75 -4.03 17.37 -6.87
CA ASN A 75 -5.41 17.65 -6.49
C ASN A 75 -6.16 16.35 -6.17
N SER A 76 -5.58 15.52 -5.30
CA SER A 76 -6.16 14.23 -4.96
C SER A 76 -7.51 14.41 -4.25
N PRO A 77 -8.57 13.70 -4.68
CA PRO A 77 -9.84 13.68 -3.96
C PRO A 77 -9.81 12.74 -2.74
N VAL A 78 -8.71 12.01 -2.52
CA VAL A 78 -8.59 11.01 -1.46
C VAL A 78 -8.25 11.69 -0.13
N GLU A 79 -9.02 11.39 0.91
CA GLU A 79 -8.77 11.92 2.25
C GLU A 79 -7.41 11.44 2.79
N ASN A 80 -6.70 12.32 3.51
CA ASN A 80 -5.39 12.04 4.09
C ASN A 80 -4.38 11.54 3.04
N PHE A 81 -4.47 12.04 1.81
CA PHE A 81 -3.55 11.72 0.72
C PHE A 81 -2.12 12.13 1.07
N ILE A 82 -1.18 11.22 0.82
CA ILE A 82 0.24 11.46 1.07
C ILE A 82 0.85 11.94 -0.24
N ASN A 83 1.06 13.25 -0.35
CA ASN A 83 1.74 13.86 -1.49
C ASN A 83 3.24 14.03 -1.18
N ALA A 84 4.11 13.52 -2.05
CA ALA A 84 5.56 13.65 -1.96
C ALA A 84 6.14 14.85 -2.74
N GLU A 85 5.32 15.61 -3.48
CA GLU A 85 5.76 16.76 -4.28
C GLU A 85 6.58 17.76 -3.45
N GLY A 86 7.79 18.06 -3.93
CA GLY A 86 8.72 18.97 -3.26
C GLY A 86 9.27 18.49 -1.90
N LYS A 87 8.94 17.28 -1.44
CA LYS A 87 9.40 16.74 -0.15
C LYS A 87 10.72 16.00 -0.28
N LYS A 88 11.48 15.94 0.82
CA LYS A 88 12.62 15.02 0.97
C LYS A 88 12.08 13.70 1.50
N VAL A 89 12.20 12.64 0.71
CA VAL A 89 11.61 11.33 0.99
C VAL A 89 12.71 10.35 1.40
N VAL A 90 12.44 9.59 2.46
CA VAL A 90 13.23 8.42 2.84
C VAL A 90 12.32 7.20 2.76
N VAL A 91 12.76 6.19 2.00
CA VAL A 91 12.11 4.87 1.96
C VAL A 91 12.98 3.89 2.73
N ILE A 92 12.36 3.05 3.56
CA ILE A 92 13.05 2.04 4.36
C ILE A 92 12.58 0.67 3.89
N GLY A 93 13.49 -0.08 3.24
CA GLY A 93 13.23 -1.41 2.68
C GLY A 93 13.53 -1.52 1.18
N GLY A 94 14.06 -2.67 0.77
CA GLY A 94 14.56 -2.92 -0.60
C GLY A 94 13.72 -3.89 -1.44
N GLY A 95 12.56 -4.31 -0.95
CA GLY A 95 11.66 -5.19 -1.72
C GLY A 95 10.82 -4.42 -2.74
N ASP A 96 9.98 -5.13 -3.49
CA ASP A 96 9.12 -4.57 -4.54
C ASP A 96 8.26 -3.40 -4.04
N ALA A 97 7.61 -3.55 -2.87
CA ALA A 97 6.82 -2.47 -2.28
C ALA A 97 7.65 -1.21 -1.96
N GLY A 98 8.93 -1.38 -1.62
CA GLY A 98 9.87 -0.26 -1.44
C GLY A 98 10.14 0.43 -2.78
N ASN A 99 10.44 -0.36 -3.81
CA ASN A 99 10.67 0.15 -5.17
C ASN A 99 9.44 0.87 -5.74
N ASP A 100 8.23 0.38 -5.46
CA ASP A 100 6.99 1.06 -5.83
C ASP A 100 6.84 2.40 -5.11
N CYS A 101 7.22 2.48 -3.84
CA CYS A 101 7.25 3.73 -3.08
C CYS A 101 8.26 4.73 -3.69
N LEU A 102 9.45 4.25 -4.10
CA LEU A 102 10.43 5.05 -4.83
C LEU A 102 9.84 5.61 -6.12
N GLY A 103 9.32 4.74 -6.97
CA GLY A 103 8.74 5.11 -8.26
C GLY A 103 7.58 6.09 -8.10
N THR A 104 6.76 5.90 -7.08
CA THR A 104 5.62 6.79 -6.78
C THR A 104 6.11 8.17 -6.34
N ALA A 105 7.03 8.25 -5.37
CA ALA A 105 7.57 9.52 -4.88
C ALA A 105 8.29 10.31 -5.99
N MET A 106 9.04 9.62 -6.86
CA MET A 106 9.69 10.23 -8.02
C MET A 106 8.68 10.78 -9.03
N ARG A 107 7.61 10.03 -9.35
CA ARG A 107 6.54 10.50 -10.25
C ARG A 107 5.76 11.68 -9.68
N GLN A 108 5.64 11.74 -8.35
CA GLN A 108 5.09 12.88 -7.62
C GLN A 108 6.04 14.08 -7.52
N LYS A 109 7.26 14.00 -8.09
CA LYS A 109 8.26 15.09 -8.10
C LYS A 109 8.76 15.46 -6.70
N CYS A 110 9.14 14.47 -5.90
CA CYS A 110 9.85 14.73 -4.65
C CYS A 110 11.16 15.50 -4.88
N ALA A 111 11.57 16.33 -3.92
CA ALA A 111 12.79 17.15 -4.02
C ALA A 111 14.07 16.32 -3.92
N SER A 112 14.05 15.26 -3.10
CA SER A 112 15.13 14.29 -3.00
C SER A 112 14.61 12.96 -2.49
N LEU A 113 15.27 11.87 -2.86
CA LEU A 113 14.91 10.54 -2.41
C LEU A 113 16.15 9.77 -1.92
N ILE A 114 16.01 9.12 -0.77
CA ILE A 114 17.00 8.18 -0.23
C ILE A 114 16.29 6.86 0.05
N ASN A 115 16.85 5.75 -0.44
CA ASN A 115 16.44 4.42 0.00
C ASN A 115 17.43 3.89 1.04
N LEU A 116 16.90 3.32 2.12
CA LEU A 116 17.68 2.66 3.17
C LEU A 116 17.34 1.18 3.18
N GLU A 117 18.31 0.37 2.83
CA GLU A 117 18.19 -1.08 2.80
C GLU A 117 19.10 -1.73 3.85
N ILE A 118 18.67 -2.89 4.35
CA ILE A 118 19.48 -3.67 5.29
C ILE A 118 20.53 -4.54 4.57
N VAL A 119 20.33 -4.78 3.27
CA VAL A 119 21.22 -5.61 2.45
C VAL A 119 22.33 -4.75 1.84
N PRO A 120 23.52 -5.34 1.60
CA PRO A 120 24.61 -4.63 0.94
C PRO A 120 24.19 -4.15 -0.46
N PRO A 121 24.81 -3.07 -0.96
CA PRO A 121 24.55 -2.61 -2.32
C PRO A 121 24.90 -3.72 -3.33
N PRO A 122 24.12 -3.84 -4.43
CA PRO A 122 24.45 -4.76 -5.51
C PRO A 122 25.84 -4.43 -6.09
N PRO A 123 26.57 -5.43 -6.60
CA PRO A 123 27.89 -5.21 -7.18
C PRO A 123 27.83 -4.22 -8.36
N SER A 124 28.88 -3.41 -8.47
CA SER A 124 29.09 -2.41 -9.53
C SER A 124 29.31 -3.01 -10.90
#